data_AF-A0A2E0X0V4-F1
#
_entry.id   AF-A0A2E0X0V4-F1
#
_cell.length_a   1.000
_cell.length_b   1.000
_cell.length_c   1.000
_cell.angle_alpha   90.00
_cell.angle_beta   90.00
_cell.angle_gamma   90.00
#
_symmetry.space_group_name_H-M   'P 1'
#
loop_
_entity.id
_entity.type
_entity.pdbx_description
1 polymer ?
#
loop_
_entity_poly.entity_id
_entity_poly.type
_entity_poly.pdbx_seq_one_letter_code
_entity_poly.pdbx_strand_id
1 'polypeptide(L)'
;MGHGRNGPVRHHPLRRRGAAAALDDFHDRTEFGYFGESAGSTGAAMVSGADAKWDCSYIYLGQQGDSELTVAAGGQVSSVYALLAESPGSTANITVTGPGSQWTNGFRLYLGSRGNASLLIQAGGRVDSFDCRIGEYTGGTGTVTVSGVGTQWNNSAWLAVGERGSGTLRVEAGGRVTSGLGLIGSYSIATGKVTVSGAGSQWTTTDDLAVGSAGILNIVDGELVSVAGELAINIFARAGDGFVNMSSGGMLALNGEAADSLSQFLDLVVGTDAIRYWNAGNGAWSPLTSATYGEDYTLEFLTSGDLIGYTLLTVFAAEPTGDFDGDVDVDGADFLAWQRGESPAPHAAADLTAWQIRYGATSQNLATAAAPEAAASILMGIGATALLLLRRRPGRAAQRRVGVPLA
;
A
#
# COMPACT_ATOMS: atom_id res chain seq x y z
N MET A 1 9.75 69.29 2.25
CA MET A 1 10.19 68.03 2.90
C MET A 1 8.95 67.18 3.12
N GLY A 2 8.93 66.01 2.48
CA GLY A 2 7.72 65.26 2.17
C GLY A 2 7.04 64.61 3.37
N HIS A 3 5.71 64.62 3.32
CA HIS A 3 4.82 63.75 4.08
C HIS A 3 4.88 62.31 3.53
N GLY A 4 4.83 61.32 4.43
CA GLY A 4 4.53 59.93 4.11
C GLY A 4 3.87 59.26 5.31
N ARG A 5 2.54 59.24 5.33
CA ARG A 5 1.72 58.54 6.32
C ARG A 5 1.78 57.03 6.01
N ASN A 6 2.13 56.22 7.01
CA ASN A 6 1.91 54.78 6.99
C ASN A 6 0.40 54.50 6.99
N GLY A 7 -0.13 54.06 5.85
CA GLY A 7 -1.47 53.46 5.76
C GLY A 7 -1.41 51.96 6.06
N PRO A 8 -2.49 51.36 6.60
CA PRO A 8 -2.55 49.94 6.86
C PRO A 8 -2.55 49.15 5.54
N VAL A 9 -1.72 48.11 5.46
CA VAL A 9 -1.71 47.13 4.38
C VAL A 9 -3.07 46.43 4.39
N ARG A 10 -3.89 46.66 3.37
CA ARG A 10 -5.16 45.93 3.20
C ARG A 10 -4.82 44.52 2.70
N HIS A 11 -4.97 43.53 3.57
CA HIS A 11 -5.03 42.11 3.20
C HIS A 11 -6.30 41.89 2.37
N HIS A 12 -6.19 42.00 1.05
CA HIS A 12 -7.23 41.51 0.15
C HIS A 12 -7.02 40.00 -0.05
N PRO A 13 -8.01 39.14 0.26
CA PRO A 13 -7.95 37.74 -0.12
C PRO A 13 -7.82 37.65 -1.64
N LEU A 14 -6.97 36.76 -2.16
CA LEU A 14 -6.99 36.43 -3.57
C LEU A 14 -8.30 35.69 -3.88
N ARG A 15 -9.36 36.47 -4.14
CA ARG A 15 -10.60 35.99 -4.76
C ARG A 15 -10.37 35.91 -6.27
N ARG A 16 -9.57 34.94 -6.74
CA ARG A 16 -9.46 34.69 -8.18
C ARG A 16 -10.70 33.94 -8.64
N ARG A 17 -11.74 34.71 -8.99
CA ARG A 17 -12.94 34.22 -9.67
C ARG A 17 -12.56 33.83 -11.10
N GLY A 18 -12.32 32.53 -11.32
CA GLY A 18 -12.31 31.90 -12.64
C GLY A 18 -10.95 31.78 -13.34
N ALA A 19 -10.74 30.58 -13.89
CA ALA A 19 -9.75 30.13 -14.86
C ALA A 19 -8.25 30.24 -14.48
N ALA A 20 -7.66 29.07 -14.17
CA ALA A 20 -6.24 28.70 -14.20
C ALA A 20 -5.23 29.81 -13.85
N ALA A 21 -4.71 29.79 -12.62
CA ALA A 21 -3.50 30.53 -12.26
C ALA A 21 -2.28 29.60 -12.37
N ALA A 22 -1.44 29.81 -13.38
CA ALA A 22 -0.08 29.30 -13.38
C ALA A 22 0.77 30.22 -12.49
N LEU A 23 1.39 29.65 -11.46
CA LEU A 23 2.33 30.32 -10.58
C LEU A 23 3.75 29.83 -10.93
N ASP A 24 4.23 30.20 -12.12
CA ASP A 24 5.64 29.99 -12.49
C ASP A 24 6.46 31.17 -11.96
N ASP A 25 7.56 30.90 -11.24
CA ASP A 25 8.55 31.89 -10.76
C ASP A 25 8.03 32.94 -9.73
N PHE A 26 7.10 32.54 -8.85
CA PHE A 26 6.42 33.45 -7.91
C PHE A 26 6.42 32.93 -6.47
N HIS A 27 6.60 33.82 -5.49
CA HIS A 27 6.33 33.57 -4.07
C HIS A 27 5.00 34.25 -3.69
N ASP A 28 3.90 33.50 -3.61
CA ASP A 28 2.62 34.03 -3.12
C ASP A 28 2.45 33.79 -1.62
N ARG A 29 2.00 34.80 -0.88
CA ARG A 29 1.64 34.69 0.53
C ARG A 29 0.21 35.11 0.73
N THR A 30 -0.67 34.15 0.96
CA THR A 30 -2.10 34.40 1.20
C THR A 30 -2.55 33.93 2.58
N GLU A 31 -3.49 34.65 3.16
CA GLU A 31 -4.20 34.14 4.34
C GLU A 31 -5.18 33.03 3.91
N PHE A 32 -5.88 33.25 2.80
CA PHE A 32 -6.88 32.32 2.26
C PHE A 32 -6.71 32.13 0.76
N GLY A 33 -6.80 30.87 0.32
CA GLY A 33 -6.82 30.47 -1.09
C GLY A 33 -8.09 29.69 -1.39
N TYR A 34 -8.94 30.21 -2.29
CA TYR A 34 -10.22 29.59 -2.64
C TYR A 34 -10.23 29.19 -4.12
N PHE A 35 -10.56 27.93 -4.41
CA PHE A 35 -10.86 27.43 -5.74
C PHE A 35 -12.17 26.64 -5.69
N GLY A 36 -13.10 26.90 -6.61
CA GLY A 36 -14.44 26.27 -6.55
C GLY A 36 -15.30 26.75 -5.37
N GLU A 37 -15.30 28.06 -5.08
CA GLU A 37 -16.00 28.67 -3.92
C GLU A 37 -17.53 28.48 -3.97
N SER A 38 -18.12 28.54 -5.17
CA SER A 38 -19.57 28.53 -5.39
C SER A 38 -20.04 27.28 -6.14
N ALA A 39 -21.29 26.88 -5.94
CA ALA A 39 -21.90 25.78 -6.67
C ALA A 39 -21.81 25.98 -8.20
N GLY A 40 -21.37 24.95 -8.91
CA GLY A 40 -21.16 24.97 -10.36
C GLY A 40 -19.96 25.81 -10.83
N SER A 41 -19.15 26.36 -9.92
CA SER A 41 -17.89 27.03 -10.28
C SER A 41 -16.74 26.04 -10.35
N THR A 42 -15.76 26.32 -11.21
CA THR A 42 -14.51 25.57 -11.30
C THR A 42 -13.34 26.49 -10.94
N GLY A 43 -12.34 25.94 -10.26
CA GLY A 43 -11.07 26.63 -9.98
C GLY A 43 -9.88 25.71 -10.25
N ALA A 44 -8.77 26.25 -10.76
CA ALA A 44 -7.57 25.48 -11.00
C ALA A 44 -6.32 26.30 -10.66
N ALA A 45 -5.34 25.65 -10.05
CA ALA A 45 -4.02 26.21 -9.77
C ALA A 45 -2.92 25.24 -10.17
N MET A 46 -1.82 25.78 -10.68
CA MET A 46 -0.59 25.04 -10.93
C MET A 46 0.59 25.78 -10.30
N VAL A 47 1.32 25.09 -9.43
CA VAL A 47 2.57 25.56 -8.81
C VAL A 47 3.70 24.72 -9.39
N SER A 48 4.45 25.29 -10.33
CA SER A 48 5.42 24.55 -11.12
C SER A 48 6.74 25.29 -11.24
N GLY A 49 7.85 24.55 -11.15
CA GLY A 49 9.21 25.07 -11.17
C GLY A 49 9.84 25.13 -9.78
N ALA A 50 11.16 24.93 -9.71
CA ALA A 50 11.91 24.76 -8.47
C ALA A 50 11.81 25.96 -7.49
N ASP A 51 11.56 27.15 -8.03
CA ASP A 51 11.42 28.40 -7.26
C ASP A 51 9.96 28.82 -7.05
N ALA A 52 8.99 28.11 -7.64
CA ALA A 52 7.58 28.43 -7.46
C ALA A 52 7.11 28.04 -6.06
N LYS A 53 6.58 29.02 -5.32
CA LYS A 53 6.07 28.81 -3.97
C LYS A 53 4.71 29.44 -3.75
N TRP A 54 3.84 28.68 -3.11
CA TRP A 54 2.58 29.18 -2.60
C TRP A 54 2.46 28.92 -1.10
N ASP A 55 2.61 29.98 -0.31
CA ASP A 55 2.40 29.94 1.13
C ASP A 55 0.99 30.44 1.45
N CYS A 56 0.12 29.56 1.97
CA CYS A 56 -1.27 29.90 2.23
C CYS A 56 -1.73 29.39 3.59
N SER A 57 -2.19 30.26 4.50
CA SER A 57 -2.63 29.77 5.82
C SER A 57 -3.81 28.79 5.72
N TYR A 58 -4.79 29.09 4.88
CA TYR A 58 -5.98 28.25 4.67
C TYR A 58 -6.22 28.02 3.18
N ILE A 59 -6.15 26.76 2.76
CA ILE A 59 -6.49 26.32 1.40
C ILE A 59 -7.89 25.70 1.41
N TYR A 60 -8.77 26.23 0.57
CA TYR A 60 -10.12 25.74 0.34
C TYR A 60 -10.26 25.35 -1.13
N LEU A 61 -10.27 24.04 -1.40
CA LEU A 61 -10.42 23.48 -2.73
C LEU A 61 -11.78 22.79 -2.81
N GLY A 62 -12.68 23.33 -3.64
CA GLY A 62 -14.01 22.76 -3.83
C GLY A 62 -14.90 23.01 -2.62
N GLN A 63 -15.09 24.28 -2.23
CA GLN A 63 -15.98 24.57 -1.11
C GLN A 63 -17.42 24.19 -1.46
N GLN A 64 -17.87 24.53 -2.67
CA GLN A 64 -19.18 24.15 -3.23
C GLN A 64 -19.13 23.76 -4.71
N GLY A 65 -18.06 24.11 -5.42
CA GLY A 65 -17.82 23.75 -6.82
C GLY A 65 -16.68 22.76 -6.95
N ASP A 66 -16.06 22.76 -8.13
CA ASP A 66 -14.97 21.86 -8.48
C ASP A 66 -13.63 22.59 -8.43
N SER A 67 -12.58 21.86 -8.09
CA SER A 67 -11.24 22.43 -7.98
C SER A 67 -10.14 21.46 -8.37
N GLU A 68 -9.06 22.03 -8.89
CA GLU A 68 -7.83 21.31 -9.22
C GLU A 68 -6.60 22.05 -8.69
N LEU A 69 -5.65 21.32 -8.13
CA LEU A 69 -4.32 21.81 -7.77
C LEU A 69 -3.25 20.85 -8.26
N THR A 70 -2.31 21.34 -9.06
CA THR A 70 -1.10 20.59 -9.43
C THR A 70 0.14 21.26 -8.84
N VAL A 71 0.96 20.48 -8.14
CA VAL A 71 2.29 20.86 -7.67
C VAL A 71 3.31 20.00 -8.42
N ALA A 72 4.15 20.63 -9.25
CA ALA A 72 5.01 19.93 -10.19
C ALA A 72 6.38 20.58 -10.36
N ALA A 73 7.31 19.86 -11.00
CA ALA A 73 8.62 20.38 -11.42
C ALA A 73 9.41 21.13 -10.31
N GLY A 74 9.34 20.67 -9.06
CA GLY A 74 10.02 21.30 -7.92
C GLY A 74 9.22 22.38 -7.19
N GLY A 75 7.96 22.62 -7.58
CA GLY A 75 7.09 23.60 -6.93
C GLY A 75 6.79 23.24 -5.48
N GLN A 76 6.58 24.25 -4.64
CA GLN A 76 6.33 24.09 -3.20
C GLN A 76 5.04 24.78 -2.78
N VAL A 77 4.17 24.04 -2.10
CA VAL A 77 2.97 24.58 -1.45
C VAL A 77 3.11 24.42 0.06
N SER A 78 2.80 25.46 0.82
CA SER A 78 2.69 25.38 2.27
C SER A 78 1.32 25.86 2.74
N SER A 79 0.74 25.13 3.70
CA SER A 79 -0.49 25.53 4.36
C SER A 79 -0.55 25.18 5.83
N VAL A 80 -1.43 25.83 6.58
CA VAL A 80 -1.74 25.42 7.96
C VAL A 80 -2.98 24.53 7.96
N TYR A 81 -4.03 24.97 7.24
CA TYR A 81 -5.26 24.23 7.06
C TYR A 81 -5.52 24.00 5.58
N ALA A 82 -6.05 22.82 5.25
CA ALA A 82 -6.55 22.51 3.92
C ALA A 82 -7.86 21.73 4.02
N LEU A 83 -8.92 22.27 3.44
CA LEU A 83 -10.24 21.65 3.41
C LEU A 83 -10.64 21.42 1.95
N LEU A 84 -10.81 20.15 1.61
CA LEU A 84 -11.00 19.70 0.24
C LEU A 84 -12.40 19.08 0.09
N ALA A 85 -13.19 19.59 -0.85
CA ALA A 85 -14.57 19.19 -1.12
C ALA A 85 -15.48 19.32 0.12
N GLU A 86 -15.81 20.56 0.51
CA GLU A 86 -16.55 20.87 1.76
C GLU A 86 -18.08 20.71 1.69
N SER A 87 -18.65 20.58 0.49
CA SER A 87 -20.10 20.47 0.31
C SER A 87 -20.50 19.25 -0.53
N PRO A 88 -21.72 18.72 -0.36
CA PRO A 88 -22.23 17.66 -1.23
C PRO A 88 -22.16 18.06 -2.72
N GLY A 89 -21.62 17.18 -3.55
CA GLY A 89 -21.44 17.41 -4.99
C GLY A 89 -20.22 18.25 -5.39
N SER A 90 -19.51 18.86 -4.44
CA SER A 90 -18.22 19.53 -4.71
C SER A 90 -17.10 18.53 -4.94
N THR A 91 -16.09 18.93 -5.73
CA THR A 91 -14.90 18.11 -5.98
C THR A 91 -13.58 18.85 -5.80
N ALA A 92 -12.55 18.12 -5.40
CA ALA A 92 -11.19 18.63 -5.31
C ALA A 92 -10.19 17.57 -5.78
N ASN A 93 -9.44 17.86 -6.83
CA ASN A 93 -8.44 16.94 -7.40
C ASN A 93 -7.04 17.53 -7.27
N ILE A 94 -6.19 16.89 -6.49
CA ILE A 94 -4.84 17.40 -6.18
C ILE A 94 -3.82 16.41 -6.70
N THR A 95 -2.81 16.92 -7.41
CA THR A 95 -1.64 16.14 -7.84
C THR A 95 -0.37 16.78 -7.31
N VAL A 96 0.48 15.99 -6.63
CA VAL A 96 1.85 16.36 -6.27
C VAL A 96 2.79 15.41 -6.97
N THR A 97 3.51 15.90 -7.98
CA THR A 97 4.24 15.03 -8.92
C THR A 97 5.62 15.55 -9.28
N GLY A 98 6.55 14.62 -9.48
CA GLY A 98 7.91 14.91 -9.91
C GLY A 98 8.87 15.20 -8.76
N PRO A 99 10.19 14.95 -8.95
CA PRO A 99 11.19 15.18 -7.92
C PRO A 99 11.21 16.63 -7.42
N GLY A 100 11.29 16.79 -6.10
CA GLY A 100 11.36 18.10 -5.44
C GLY A 100 10.02 18.83 -5.30
N SER A 101 8.95 18.35 -5.95
CA SER A 101 7.60 18.91 -5.77
C SER A 101 7.07 18.54 -4.40
N GLN A 102 6.61 19.53 -3.63
CA GLN A 102 6.23 19.32 -2.23
C GLN A 102 4.98 20.09 -1.83
N TRP A 103 4.12 19.44 -1.04
CA TRP A 103 3.08 20.13 -0.27
C TRP A 103 3.25 19.85 1.22
N THR A 104 3.41 20.92 2.02
CA THR A 104 3.47 20.85 3.48
C THR A 104 2.22 21.45 4.09
N ASN A 105 1.44 20.67 4.85
CA ASN A 105 0.28 21.14 5.61
C ASN A 105 0.49 20.99 7.12
N GLY A 106 0.68 22.11 7.82
CA GLY A 106 1.15 22.15 9.20
C GLY A 106 0.14 21.81 10.30
N PHE A 107 -1.16 21.72 10.00
CA PHE A 107 -2.16 21.36 11.01
C PHE A 107 -3.21 20.38 10.47
N ARG A 108 -4.36 20.83 9.99
CA ARG A 108 -5.46 19.94 9.56
C ARG A 108 -5.55 19.85 8.04
N LEU A 109 -5.58 18.62 7.53
CA LEU A 109 -5.79 18.30 6.13
C LEU A 109 -7.01 17.39 6.01
N TYR A 110 -8.10 17.90 5.45
CA TYR A 110 -9.35 17.15 5.30
C TYR A 110 -9.64 16.89 3.83
N LEU A 111 -9.65 15.62 3.43
CA LEU A 111 -9.93 15.18 2.08
C LEU A 111 -11.33 14.59 2.01
N GLY A 112 -12.22 15.23 1.24
CA GLY A 112 -13.58 14.76 1.07
C GLY A 112 -14.38 15.02 2.33
N SER A 113 -14.43 16.29 2.75
CA SER A 113 -15.11 16.65 3.99
C SER A 113 -16.59 16.31 3.91
N ARG A 114 -17.29 16.76 2.85
CA ARG A 114 -18.67 16.37 2.53
C ARG A 114 -18.92 16.11 1.03
N GLY A 115 -17.95 16.43 0.18
CA GLY A 115 -17.91 16.11 -1.25
C GLY A 115 -16.84 15.06 -1.54
N ASN A 116 -16.34 15.06 -2.78
CA ASN A 116 -15.35 14.09 -3.25
C ASN A 116 -13.98 14.73 -3.42
N ALA A 117 -12.96 14.28 -2.70
CA ALA A 117 -11.58 14.74 -2.91
C ALA A 117 -10.65 13.59 -3.29
N SER A 118 -9.74 13.89 -4.21
CA SER A 118 -8.62 13.01 -4.58
C SER A 118 -7.29 13.72 -4.39
N LEU A 119 -6.31 13.00 -3.83
CA LEU A 119 -4.91 13.42 -3.76
C LEU A 119 -4.03 12.31 -4.34
N LEU A 120 -3.35 12.63 -5.43
CA LEU A 120 -2.37 11.78 -6.07
C LEU A 120 -0.96 12.31 -5.80
N ILE A 121 -0.17 11.54 -5.06
CA ILE A 121 1.24 11.80 -4.82
C ILE A 121 2.01 10.79 -5.65
N GLN A 122 2.83 11.23 -6.60
CA GLN A 122 3.49 10.32 -7.52
C GLN A 122 4.84 10.80 -8.05
N ALA A 123 5.55 9.89 -8.72
CA ALA A 123 6.77 10.19 -9.46
C ALA A 123 7.83 10.99 -8.67
N GLY A 124 8.02 10.66 -7.39
CA GLY A 124 8.98 11.34 -6.51
C GLY A 124 8.46 12.62 -5.83
N GLY A 125 7.16 12.90 -5.92
CA GLY A 125 6.50 13.96 -5.16
C GLY A 125 6.42 13.64 -3.66
N ARG A 126 6.32 14.68 -2.83
CA ARG A 126 6.26 14.54 -1.37
C ARG A 126 5.15 15.36 -0.74
N VAL A 127 4.41 14.76 0.19
CA VAL A 127 3.48 15.49 1.07
C VAL A 127 3.90 15.32 2.52
N ASP A 128 3.86 16.41 3.28
CA ASP A 128 3.99 16.39 4.73
C ASP A 128 2.72 16.95 5.35
N SER A 129 2.17 16.27 6.33
CA SER A 129 0.98 16.69 7.05
C SER A 129 1.08 16.43 8.55
N PHE A 130 0.15 16.97 9.33
CA PHE A 130 0.05 16.76 10.76
C PHE A 130 -1.16 15.88 11.13
N ASP A 131 -2.37 16.42 11.09
CA ASP A 131 -3.65 15.70 11.33
C ASP A 131 -4.39 15.60 9.99
N CYS A 132 -4.55 14.38 9.48
CA CYS A 132 -5.20 14.11 8.21
C CYS A 132 -6.42 13.21 8.36
N ARG A 133 -7.50 13.59 7.66
CA ARG A 133 -8.75 12.84 7.61
C ARG A 133 -9.20 12.65 6.16
N ILE A 134 -9.39 11.41 5.77
CA ILE A 134 -9.84 11.01 4.43
C ILE A 134 -11.28 10.50 4.58
N GLY A 135 -12.26 11.22 4.04
CA GLY A 135 -13.68 10.96 4.28
C GLY A 135 -14.11 11.39 5.69
N GLU A 136 -14.12 12.71 5.96
CA GLU A 136 -14.34 13.28 7.30
C GLU A 136 -15.78 13.10 7.79
N TYR A 137 -16.78 13.59 7.04
CA TYR A 137 -18.18 13.52 7.41
C TYR A 137 -18.96 12.52 6.55
N THR A 138 -20.14 12.13 7.03
CA THR A 138 -21.10 11.31 6.28
C THR A 138 -21.39 11.89 4.90
N GLY A 139 -21.26 11.07 3.87
CA GLY A 139 -21.42 11.48 2.47
C GLY A 139 -20.15 12.06 1.83
N GLY A 140 -19.13 12.40 2.63
CA GLY A 140 -17.81 12.78 2.15
C GLY A 140 -16.99 11.56 1.71
N THR A 141 -16.33 11.68 0.57
CA THR A 141 -15.44 10.64 0.02
C THR A 141 -14.05 11.22 -0.22
N GLY A 142 -13.05 10.65 0.46
CA GLY A 142 -11.65 10.98 0.21
C GLY A 142 -10.91 9.80 -0.41
N THR A 143 -10.02 10.07 -1.37
CA THR A 143 -9.10 9.07 -1.92
C THR A 143 -7.68 9.63 -1.97
N VAL A 144 -6.72 8.89 -1.44
CA VAL A 144 -5.29 9.19 -1.56
C VAL A 144 -4.59 8.03 -2.24
N THR A 145 -3.74 8.35 -3.21
CA THR A 145 -2.82 7.39 -3.82
C THR A 145 -1.40 7.91 -3.68
N VAL A 146 -0.51 7.08 -3.14
CA VAL A 146 0.92 7.34 -3.00
C VAL A 146 1.65 6.31 -3.85
N SER A 147 2.11 6.71 -5.03
CA SER A 147 2.58 5.77 -6.06
C SER A 147 3.96 6.12 -6.63
N GLY A 148 4.78 5.09 -6.88
CA GLY A 148 6.07 5.25 -7.54
C GLY A 148 7.24 5.41 -6.57
N VAL A 149 8.42 4.95 -7.02
CA VAL A 149 9.67 4.99 -6.26
C VAL A 149 10.03 6.43 -5.88
N GLY A 150 10.40 6.62 -4.60
CA GLY A 150 10.81 7.91 -4.06
C GLY A 150 9.66 8.84 -3.68
N THR A 151 8.41 8.45 -4.00
CA THR A 151 7.21 9.17 -3.57
C THR A 151 6.96 8.94 -2.09
N GLN A 152 6.65 10.02 -1.35
CA GLN A 152 6.48 9.96 0.10
C GLN A 152 5.27 10.75 0.58
N TRP A 153 4.61 10.22 1.61
CA TRP A 153 3.68 10.97 2.43
C TRP A 153 4.00 10.77 3.92
N ASN A 154 4.33 11.86 4.62
CA ASN A 154 4.62 11.83 6.05
C ASN A 154 3.56 12.59 6.84
N ASN A 155 2.72 11.87 7.58
CA ASN A 155 1.70 12.45 8.44
C ASN A 155 2.11 12.34 9.93
N SER A 156 2.53 13.43 10.54
CA SER A 156 3.19 13.40 11.86
C SER A 156 2.27 13.18 13.07
N ALA A 157 0.94 13.25 12.91
CA ALA A 157 -0.02 12.92 13.95
C ALA A 157 -1.08 11.93 13.44
N TRP A 158 -2.38 12.23 13.62
CA TRP A 158 -3.46 11.31 13.31
C TRP A 158 -3.68 11.19 11.81
N LEU A 159 -3.77 9.95 11.32
CA LEU A 159 -4.23 9.62 9.97
C LEU A 159 -5.51 8.79 10.09
N ALA A 160 -6.65 9.40 9.82
CA ALA A 160 -7.94 8.72 9.79
C ALA A 160 -8.38 8.45 8.34
N VAL A 161 -8.55 7.17 7.99
CA VAL A 161 -9.06 6.70 6.71
C VAL A 161 -10.49 6.22 6.90
N GLY A 162 -11.46 6.98 6.40
CA GLY A 162 -12.87 6.77 6.67
C GLY A 162 -13.18 7.13 8.12
N GLU A 163 -13.18 8.42 8.45
CA GLU A 163 -13.54 8.86 9.81
C GLU A 163 -15.05 8.66 10.03
N ARG A 164 -15.91 9.43 9.37
CA ARG A 164 -17.37 9.26 9.40
C ARG A 164 -17.98 9.08 8.00
N GLY A 165 -17.19 9.30 6.96
CA GLY A 165 -17.53 9.06 5.57
C GLY A 165 -16.74 7.89 5.00
N SER A 166 -16.45 7.95 3.70
CA SER A 166 -15.70 6.93 2.97
C SER A 166 -14.29 7.42 2.71
N GLY A 167 -13.28 6.69 3.17
CA GLY A 167 -11.88 6.99 2.92
C GLY A 167 -11.16 5.81 2.28
N THR A 168 -10.34 6.12 1.27
CA THR A 168 -9.45 5.14 0.64
C THR A 168 -8.02 5.66 0.61
N LEU A 169 -7.06 4.83 1.01
CA LEU A 169 -5.63 5.05 0.85
C LEU A 169 -5.02 3.89 0.07
N ARG A 170 -4.31 4.20 -1.02
CA ARG A 170 -3.48 3.25 -1.77
C ARG A 170 -2.02 3.65 -1.65
N VAL A 171 -1.18 2.71 -1.24
CA VAL A 171 0.28 2.86 -1.21
C VAL A 171 0.83 1.83 -2.16
N GLU A 172 1.36 2.28 -3.28
CA GLU A 172 1.65 1.39 -4.41
C GLU A 172 2.94 1.70 -5.16
N ALA A 173 3.43 0.71 -5.91
CA ALA A 173 4.57 0.84 -6.83
C ALA A 173 5.82 1.52 -6.22
N GLY A 174 6.15 1.24 -4.96
CA GLY A 174 7.32 1.79 -4.27
C GLY A 174 7.05 3.06 -3.47
N GLY A 175 5.78 3.47 -3.34
CA GLY A 175 5.35 4.59 -2.52
C GLY A 175 5.52 4.32 -1.03
N ARG A 176 5.80 5.36 -0.23
CA ARG A 176 6.00 5.22 1.22
C ARG A 176 5.10 6.18 1.99
N VAL A 177 4.39 5.63 2.98
CA VAL A 177 3.60 6.41 3.93
C VAL A 177 4.13 6.21 5.34
N THR A 178 4.27 7.30 6.09
CA THR A 178 4.50 7.26 7.53
C THR A 178 3.38 8.02 8.22
N SER A 179 2.83 7.47 9.30
CA SER A 179 1.88 8.19 10.16
C SER A 179 2.29 8.15 11.63
N GLY A 180 1.74 9.05 12.45
CA GLY A 180 1.62 8.87 13.89
C GLY A 180 0.62 7.75 14.19
N LEU A 181 -0.49 8.10 14.84
CA LEU A 181 -1.63 7.21 15.04
C LEU A 181 -2.37 6.94 13.72
N GLY A 182 -2.56 5.68 13.37
CA GLY A 182 -3.39 5.26 12.23
C GLY A 182 -4.78 4.81 12.67
N LEU A 183 -5.84 5.29 12.01
CA LEU A 183 -7.21 4.87 12.24
C LEU A 183 -7.88 4.51 10.92
N ILE A 184 -8.48 3.33 10.81
CA ILE A 184 -9.19 2.88 9.61
C ILE A 184 -10.64 2.54 9.98
N GLY A 185 -11.62 3.23 9.39
CA GLY A 185 -13.05 2.99 9.64
C GLY A 185 -13.46 3.33 11.07
N SER A 186 -13.28 4.59 11.48
CA SER A 186 -13.27 4.99 12.90
C SER A 186 -14.65 5.04 13.59
N TYR A 187 -15.74 5.25 12.84
CA TYR A 187 -17.10 5.37 13.38
C TYR A 187 -18.08 4.43 12.68
N SER A 188 -19.22 4.11 13.32
CA SER A 188 -20.14 3.00 12.98
C SER A 188 -20.82 3.03 11.59
N ILE A 189 -20.61 4.07 10.79
CA ILE A 189 -21.11 4.20 9.41
C ILE A 189 -20.00 4.53 8.41
N ALA A 190 -18.78 4.70 8.89
CA ALA A 190 -17.65 5.05 8.07
C ALA A 190 -17.17 3.81 7.31
N THR A 191 -16.51 4.01 6.17
CA THR A 191 -15.80 2.93 5.48
C THR A 191 -14.38 3.38 5.27
N GLY A 192 -13.44 2.69 5.91
CA GLY A 192 -12.01 2.93 5.74
C GLY A 192 -11.39 1.78 4.97
N LYS A 193 -10.72 2.06 3.86
CA LYS A 193 -9.95 1.06 3.12
C LYS A 193 -8.53 1.53 2.91
N VAL A 194 -7.57 0.73 3.36
CA VAL A 194 -6.15 0.92 3.05
C VAL A 194 -5.66 -0.30 2.27
N THR A 195 -4.88 -0.06 1.22
CA THR A 195 -4.19 -1.11 0.47
C THR A 195 -2.72 -0.73 0.33
N VAL A 196 -1.84 -1.63 0.72
CA VAL A 196 -0.39 -1.56 0.50
C VAL A 196 -0.01 -2.71 -0.43
N SER A 197 0.46 -2.39 -1.64
CA SER A 197 0.64 -3.35 -2.74
C SER A 197 1.71 -2.91 -3.74
N GLY A 198 2.29 -3.82 -4.50
CA GLY A 198 3.29 -3.52 -5.54
C GLY A 198 4.67 -3.10 -5.01
N ALA A 199 5.70 -3.68 -5.66
CA ALA A 199 7.09 -3.72 -5.21
C ALA A 199 7.62 -2.48 -4.45
N GLY A 200 7.98 -2.68 -3.18
CA GLY A 200 8.71 -1.72 -2.35
C GLY A 200 7.84 -0.67 -1.64
N SER A 201 6.52 -0.86 -1.68
CA SER A 201 5.53 -0.02 -1.03
C SER A 201 5.44 -0.32 0.46
N GLN A 202 5.34 0.73 1.28
CA GLN A 202 5.36 0.56 2.73
C GLN A 202 4.47 1.57 3.44
N TRP A 203 3.80 1.12 4.50
CA TRP A 203 3.18 2.00 5.48
C TRP A 203 3.75 1.73 6.89
N THR A 204 4.23 2.78 7.54
CA THR A 204 4.74 2.72 8.92
C THR A 204 3.88 3.59 9.83
N THR A 205 3.37 3.04 10.93
CA THR A 205 2.83 3.84 12.03
C THR A 205 3.88 3.95 13.14
N THR A 206 4.14 5.19 13.56
CA THR A 206 5.08 5.50 14.66
C THR A 206 4.42 5.46 16.04
N ASP A 207 3.11 5.27 16.06
CA ASP A 207 2.25 5.06 17.22
C ASP A 207 1.29 3.89 16.90
N ASP A 208 0.20 3.75 17.64
CA ASP A 208 -0.81 2.71 17.43
C ASP A 208 -1.44 2.72 16.02
N LEU A 209 -1.97 1.57 15.63
CA LEU A 209 -2.84 1.40 14.46
C LEU A 209 -4.15 0.75 14.89
N ALA A 210 -5.27 1.43 14.69
CA ALA A 210 -6.59 0.86 14.94
C ALA A 210 -7.37 0.60 13.63
N VAL A 211 -7.77 -0.66 13.43
CA VAL A 211 -8.72 -1.08 12.40
C VAL A 211 -10.10 -1.21 13.05
N GLY A 212 -10.94 -0.21 12.85
CA GLY A 212 -12.29 -0.15 13.39
C GLY A 212 -13.27 -1.11 12.69
N SER A 213 -14.51 -1.16 13.17
CA SER A 213 -15.53 -2.16 12.77
C SER A 213 -16.03 -2.06 11.32
N ALA A 214 -15.53 -1.10 10.54
CA ALA A 214 -15.73 -0.97 9.11
C ALA A 214 -14.43 -0.58 8.39
N GLY A 215 -13.30 -0.93 9.02
CA GLY A 215 -11.96 -0.73 8.51
C GLY A 215 -11.44 -1.99 7.85
N ILE A 216 -10.82 -1.82 6.67
CA ILE A 216 -10.13 -2.89 5.96
C ILE A 216 -8.71 -2.41 5.65
N LEU A 217 -7.72 -3.16 6.13
CA LEU A 217 -6.33 -3.02 5.73
C LEU A 217 -5.95 -4.23 4.87
N ASN A 218 -5.53 -4.00 3.63
CA ASN A 218 -5.01 -5.04 2.76
C ASN A 218 -3.49 -4.88 2.61
N ILE A 219 -2.75 -5.95 2.83
CA ILE A 219 -1.30 -6.02 2.68
C ILE A 219 -1.01 -7.16 1.72
N VAL A 220 -0.59 -6.83 0.51
CA VAL A 220 -0.44 -7.79 -0.58
C VAL A 220 0.89 -7.60 -1.32
N ASP A 221 1.18 -8.49 -2.27
CA ASP A 221 2.33 -8.39 -3.19
C ASP A 221 3.73 -8.33 -2.55
N GLY A 222 3.90 -8.86 -1.34
CA GLY A 222 5.19 -8.77 -0.66
C GLY A 222 5.42 -7.46 0.06
N GLU A 223 4.40 -6.62 0.22
CA GLU A 223 4.56 -5.29 0.80
C GLU A 223 4.40 -5.25 2.31
N LEU A 224 4.87 -4.16 2.93
CA LEU A 224 5.07 -4.08 4.37
C LEU A 224 4.17 -3.03 5.03
N VAL A 225 3.48 -3.45 6.09
CA VAL A 225 2.97 -2.56 7.14
C VAL A 225 3.73 -2.82 8.43
N SER A 226 4.21 -1.75 9.08
CA SER A 226 4.83 -1.85 10.41
C SER A 226 4.12 -0.95 11.42
N VAL A 227 3.90 -1.48 12.62
CA VAL A 227 3.20 -0.80 13.71
C VAL A 227 4.12 -0.71 14.91
N ALA A 228 4.56 0.50 15.27
CA ALA A 228 5.46 0.72 16.39
C ALA A 228 4.77 0.62 17.76
N GLY A 229 3.51 1.06 17.83
CA GLY A 229 2.63 0.91 18.99
C GLY A 229 1.82 -0.38 18.94
N GLU A 230 0.59 -0.32 19.43
CA GLU A 230 -0.37 -1.42 19.46
C GLU A 230 -1.17 -1.51 18.16
N LEU A 231 -1.35 -2.73 17.64
CA LEU A 231 -2.36 -2.99 16.62
C LEU A 231 -3.68 -3.36 17.32
N ALA A 232 -4.69 -2.52 17.16
CA ALA A 232 -6.02 -2.76 17.67
C ALA A 232 -7.00 -3.09 16.54
N ILE A 233 -7.74 -4.19 16.62
CA ILE A 233 -8.77 -4.55 15.64
C ILE A 233 -10.11 -4.69 16.34
N ASN A 234 -11.11 -3.97 15.83
CA ASN A 234 -12.50 -4.02 16.26
C ASN A 234 -12.77 -3.61 17.73
N ILE A 235 -11.94 -2.73 18.32
CA ILE A 235 -12.04 -2.34 19.74
C ILE A 235 -13.19 -1.38 20.09
N PHE A 236 -13.87 -0.77 19.10
CA PHE A 236 -14.96 0.20 19.30
C PHE A 236 -16.34 -0.28 18.82
N ALA A 237 -16.49 -1.58 18.57
CA ALA A 237 -17.63 -2.13 17.83
C ALA A 237 -18.98 -1.88 18.52
N ARG A 238 -19.87 -1.18 17.80
CA ARG A 238 -21.33 -1.17 18.03
C ARG A 238 -22.10 -2.00 16.98
N ALA A 239 -21.47 -2.27 15.82
CA ALA A 239 -21.86 -3.19 14.74
C ALA A 239 -20.74 -3.26 13.67
N GLY A 240 -20.64 -4.37 12.94
CA GLY A 240 -19.64 -4.61 11.89
C GLY A 240 -18.33 -5.24 12.40
N ASP A 241 -17.45 -5.65 11.48
CA ASP A 241 -16.14 -6.20 11.77
C ASP A 241 -15.05 -5.51 10.92
N GLY A 242 -13.91 -5.22 11.57
CA GLY A 242 -12.70 -4.73 10.93
C GLY A 242 -11.75 -5.86 10.60
N PHE A 243 -11.00 -5.75 9.50
CA PHE A 243 -10.10 -6.82 9.05
C PHE A 243 -8.74 -6.30 8.61
N VAL A 244 -7.70 -7.07 8.97
CA VAL A 244 -6.41 -7.04 8.29
C VAL A 244 -6.35 -8.25 7.37
N ASN A 245 -6.29 -8.00 6.07
CA ASN A 245 -6.27 -8.99 5.02
C ASN A 245 -4.86 -9.07 4.44
N MET A 246 -4.27 -10.26 4.42
CA MET A 246 -2.91 -10.48 3.94
C MET A 246 -2.87 -11.59 2.89
N SER A 247 -2.18 -11.36 1.78
CA SER A 247 -2.01 -12.37 0.73
C SER A 247 -0.73 -12.12 -0.06
N SER A 248 -0.35 -13.06 -0.94
CA SER A 248 0.68 -12.88 -1.96
C SER A 248 2.02 -12.34 -1.43
N GLY A 249 2.44 -12.79 -0.24
CA GLY A 249 3.69 -12.37 0.42
C GLY A 249 3.56 -11.18 1.36
N GLY A 250 2.36 -10.61 1.54
CA GLY A 250 2.13 -9.46 2.41
C GLY A 250 2.72 -9.63 3.81
N MET A 251 3.31 -8.55 4.33
CA MET A 251 4.08 -8.53 5.56
C MET A 251 3.52 -7.55 6.60
N LEU A 252 3.28 -8.04 7.81
CA LEU A 252 2.88 -7.25 8.97
C LEU A 252 3.94 -7.38 10.06
N ALA A 253 4.60 -6.27 10.40
CA ALA A 253 5.56 -6.20 11.48
C ALA A 253 4.94 -5.54 12.72
N LEU A 254 4.90 -6.27 13.83
CA LEU A 254 4.45 -5.76 15.13
C LEU A 254 5.63 -5.69 16.10
N ASN A 255 5.70 -4.63 16.89
CA ASN A 255 6.75 -4.47 17.89
C ASN A 255 6.59 -5.51 19.02
N GLY A 256 7.65 -6.24 19.36
CA GLY A 256 7.65 -7.29 20.37
C GLY A 256 8.15 -8.63 19.86
N GLU A 257 8.67 -9.46 20.78
CA GLU A 257 9.12 -10.83 20.50
C GLU A 257 7.95 -11.81 20.66
N ALA A 258 7.52 -12.39 19.53
CA ALA A 258 6.36 -13.26 19.46
C ALA A 258 6.48 -14.31 18.33
N ALA A 259 7.70 -14.64 17.93
CA ALA A 259 7.95 -15.54 16.80
C ALA A 259 7.81 -17.03 17.15
N ASP A 260 7.69 -17.41 18.43
CA ASP A 260 7.62 -18.83 18.81
C ASP A 260 6.28 -19.48 18.45
N SER A 261 5.20 -18.69 18.34
CA SER A 261 3.89 -19.20 17.94
C SER A 261 2.95 -18.11 17.44
N LEU A 262 1.98 -18.51 16.60
CA LEU A 262 0.89 -17.63 16.19
C LEU A 262 0.08 -17.09 17.37
N SER A 263 -0.11 -17.88 18.43
CA SER A 263 -0.82 -17.41 19.63
C SER A 263 -0.13 -16.21 20.26
N GLN A 264 1.20 -16.28 20.44
CA GLN A 264 1.96 -15.15 20.96
C GLN A 264 1.92 -13.94 20.04
N PHE A 265 1.96 -14.15 18.72
CA PHE A 265 1.85 -13.06 17.76
C PHE A 265 0.48 -12.37 17.86
N LEU A 266 -0.60 -13.15 17.97
CA LEU A 266 -1.95 -12.61 18.15
C LEU A 266 -2.15 -11.96 19.52
N ASP A 267 -1.40 -12.35 20.56
CA ASP A 267 -1.39 -11.66 21.86
C ASP A 267 -0.82 -10.23 21.77
N LEU A 268 -0.09 -9.88 20.70
CA LEU A 268 0.31 -8.50 20.42
C LEU A 268 -0.82 -7.63 19.84
N VAL A 269 -1.94 -8.25 19.45
CA VAL A 269 -3.10 -7.60 18.84
C VAL A 269 -4.19 -7.42 19.89
N VAL A 270 -4.72 -6.20 20.01
CA VAL A 270 -5.83 -5.92 20.93
C VAL A 270 -7.17 -5.92 20.21
N GLY A 271 -8.19 -6.44 20.89
CA GLY A 271 -9.55 -6.55 20.38
C GLY A 271 -9.81 -7.95 19.82
N THR A 272 -9.92 -8.08 18.51
CA THR A 272 -10.20 -9.36 17.84
C THR A 272 -9.01 -9.86 17.02
N ASP A 273 -8.86 -11.17 16.90
CA ASP A 273 -7.87 -11.84 16.03
C ASP A 273 -8.24 -11.79 14.53
N ALA A 274 -8.86 -10.70 14.08
CA ALA A 274 -9.43 -10.56 12.75
C ALA A 274 -8.38 -10.25 11.67
N ILE A 275 -7.20 -10.87 11.81
CA ILE A 275 -6.20 -11.02 10.76
C ILE A 275 -6.57 -12.24 9.92
N ARG A 276 -6.58 -12.06 8.60
CA ARG A 276 -7.03 -13.06 7.63
C ARG A 276 -5.99 -13.27 6.56
N TYR A 277 -5.95 -14.50 6.06
CA TYR A 277 -5.21 -14.87 4.88
C TYR A 277 -6.15 -15.31 3.77
N TRP A 278 -5.71 -15.18 2.52
CA TRP A 278 -6.45 -15.74 1.40
C TRP A 278 -6.26 -17.26 1.37
N ASN A 279 -7.33 -18.03 1.55
CA ASN A 279 -7.26 -19.49 1.49
C ASN A 279 -7.63 -19.97 0.08
N ALA A 280 -6.63 -20.36 -0.70
CA ALA A 280 -6.83 -20.85 -2.06
C ALA A 280 -7.63 -22.17 -2.13
N GLY A 281 -7.65 -22.95 -1.05
CA GLY A 281 -8.41 -24.20 -0.97
C GLY A 281 -9.92 -24.00 -0.91
N ASN A 282 -10.40 -22.81 -0.51
CA ASN A 282 -11.82 -22.47 -0.46
C ASN A 282 -12.19 -21.20 -1.23
N GLY A 283 -11.22 -20.50 -1.84
CA GLY A 283 -11.46 -19.29 -2.63
C GLY A 283 -11.95 -18.11 -1.78
N ALA A 284 -11.55 -18.03 -0.51
CA ALA A 284 -12.05 -17.01 0.39
C ALA A 284 -11.05 -16.59 1.47
N TRP A 285 -11.27 -15.39 2.01
CA TRP A 285 -10.60 -14.93 3.22
C TRP A 285 -10.95 -15.82 4.41
N SER A 286 -9.93 -16.41 5.03
CA SER A 286 -10.05 -17.27 6.20
C SER A 286 -9.26 -16.68 7.38
N PRO A 287 -9.67 -16.89 8.64
CA PRO A 287 -8.91 -16.44 9.80
C PRO A 287 -7.49 -17.00 9.79
N LEU A 288 -6.50 -16.20 10.19
CA LEU A 288 -5.09 -16.65 10.24
C LEU A 288 -4.90 -17.86 11.19
N THR A 289 -5.79 -18.04 12.17
CA THR A 289 -5.78 -19.19 13.09
C THR A 289 -6.06 -20.53 12.39
N SER A 290 -6.60 -20.55 11.18
CA SER A 290 -6.77 -21.78 10.39
C SER A 290 -5.62 -22.01 9.40
N ALA A 291 -4.63 -21.12 9.36
CA ALA A 291 -3.50 -21.19 8.45
C ALA A 291 -2.43 -22.17 8.95
N THR A 292 -1.67 -22.75 8.02
CA THR A 292 -0.58 -23.69 8.29
C THR A 292 0.77 -22.97 8.33
N TYR A 293 1.48 -23.06 9.46
CA TYR A 293 2.83 -22.47 9.58
C TYR A 293 3.80 -23.13 8.60
N GLY A 294 4.61 -22.31 7.91
CA GLY A 294 5.58 -22.74 6.90
C GLY A 294 4.98 -22.95 5.50
N GLU A 295 3.65 -23.04 5.38
CA GLU A 295 2.94 -23.13 4.09
C GLU A 295 2.20 -21.83 3.78
N ASP A 296 1.29 -21.42 4.67
CA ASP A 296 0.46 -20.23 4.50
C ASP A 296 1.13 -18.98 5.07
N TYR A 297 1.90 -19.12 6.15
CA TYR A 297 2.59 -18.01 6.80
C TYR A 297 3.89 -18.40 7.51
N THR A 298 4.73 -17.42 7.80
CA THR A 298 5.89 -17.54 8.70
C THR A 298 5.90 -16.41 9.73
N LEU A 299 6.66 -16.63 10.81
CA LEU A 299 6.95 -15.63 11.84
C LEU A 299 8.46 -15.55 12.01
N GLU A 300 9.00 -14.34 12.06
CA GLU A 300 10.41 -14.07 12.30
C GLU A 300 10.57 -12.91 13.28
N PHE A 301 11.35 -13.11 14.35
CA PHE A 301 11.75 -12.01 15.22
C PHE A 301 13.02 -11.36 14.68
N LEU A 302 12.94 -10.07 14.37
CA LEU A 302 13.99 -9.32 13.71
C LEU A 302 15.00 -8.78 14.74
N THR A 303 16.25 -9.22 14.63
CA THR A 303 17.34 -8.85 15.55
C THR A 303 18.32 -7.83 14.98
N SER A 304 18.07 -7.36 13.75
CA SER A 304 18.89 -6.35 13.07
C SER A 304 18.07 -5.60 12.01
N GLY A 305 18.62 -4.50 11.49
CA GLY A 305 17.95 -3.65 10.52
C GLY A 305 16.97 -2.65 11.16
N ASP A 306 16.19 -1.98 10.31
CA ASP A 306 15.31 -0.88 10.73
C ASP A 306 14.11 -1.33 11.58
N LEU A 307 13.76 -2.61 11.51
CA LEU A 307 12.68 -3.24 12.29
C LEU A 307 13.22 -4.13 13.42
N ILE A 308 14.42 -3.83 13.94
CA ILE A 308 14.94 -4.54 15.12
C ILE A 308 13.94 -4.47 16.28
N GLY A 309 13.65 -5.62 16.90
CA GLY A 309 12.69 -5.75 18.00
C GLY A 309 11.24 -6.03 17.55
N TYR A 310 10.99 -6.18 16.24
CA TYR A 310 9.68 -6.53 15.72
C TYR A 310 9.58 -8.03 15.43
N THR A 311 8.38 -8.59 15.58
CA THR A 311 8.02 -9.86 14.97
C THR A 311 7.33 -9.59 13.63
N LEU A 312 7.87 -10.19 12.58
CA LEU A 312 7.39 -10.10 11.21
C LEU A 312 6.51 -11.32 10.91
N LEU A 313 5.23 -11.09 10.62
CA LEU A 313 4.33 -12.04 10.00
C LEU A 313 4.39 -11.86 8.48
N THR A 314 4.69 -12.94 7.76
CA THR A 314 4.61 -12.98 6.29
C THR A 314 3.56 -14.01 5.89
N VAL A 315 2.61 -13.63 5.04
CA VAL A 315 1.55 -14.52 4.52
C VAL A 315 1.79 -14.79 3.05
N PHE A 316 2.01 -16.05 2.68
CA PHE A 316 2.38 -16.46 1.32
C PHE A 316 1.19 -16.77 0.43
N ALA A 317 0.05 -17.13 1.03
CA ALA A 317 -1.10 -17.60 0.29
C ALA A 317 -1.56 -16.53 -0.71
N ALA A 318 -1.48 -16.86 -2.01
CA ALA A 318 -1.72 -15.92 -3.07
C ALA A 318 -3.22 -15.81 -3.37
N GLU A 319 -3.75 -14.59 -3.39
CA GLU A 319 -4.96 -14.33 -4.18
C GLU A 319 -4.68 -14.72 -5.62
N PRO A 320 -5.63 -15.31 -6.36
CA PRO A 320 -5.45 -15.54 -7.77
C PRO A 320 -5.36 -14.18 -8.48
N THR A 321 -4.15 -13.68 -8.71
CA THR A 321 -3.95 -12.47 -9.51
C THR A 321 -4.26 -12.83 -10.95
N GLY A 322 -5.22 -12.14 -11.56
CA GLY A 322 -5.69 -12.46 -12.89
C GLY A 322 -6.99 -13.25 -12.94
N ASP A 323 -7.51 -13.72 -11.80
CA ASP A 323 -8.89 -14.23 -11.67
C ASP A 323 -9.81 -13.02 -11.47
N PHE A 324 -10.50 -12.64 -12.53
CA PHE A 324 -11.34 -11.47 -12.63
C PHE A 324 -12.82 -11.81 -12.61
N ASP A 325 -13.20 -13.08 -12.78
CA ASP A 325 -14.61 -13.51 -12.69
C ASP A 325 -14.94 -14.27 -11.38
N GLY A 326 -13.92 -14.54 -10.56
CA GLY A 326 -14.02 -15.06 -9.20
C GLY A 326 -14.24 -16.56 -9.11
N ASP A 327 -13.93 -17.32 -10.16
CA ASP A 327 -14.15 -18.76 -10.24
C ASP A 327 -12.94 -19.61 -9.80
N VAL A 328 -11.85 -18.96 -9.37
CA VAL A 328 -10.66 -19.56 -8.77
C VAL A 328 -9.78 -20.31 -9.78
N ASP A 329 -9.98 -20.07 -11.07
CA ASP A 329 -8.96 -20.30 -12.09
C ASP A 329 -8.60 -19.00 -12.82
N VAL A 330 -7.54 -19.05 -13.64
CA VAL A 330 -7.15 -17.90 -14.46
C VAL A 330 -7.19 -18.35 -15.91
N ASP A 331 -8.27 -18.08 -16.60
CA ASP A 331 -8.59 -18.60 -17.91
C ASP A 331 -9.17 -17.55 -18.88
N GLY A 332 -9.81 -17.97 -19.97
CA GLY A 332 -10.35 -17.04 -20.96
C GLY A 332 -11.53 -16.18 -20.44
N ALA A 333 -12.23 -16.64 -19.41
CA ALA A 333 -13.35 -15.95 -18.80
C ALA A 333 -12.89 -14.73 -17.98
N ASP A 334 -11.74 -14.83 -17.32
CA ASP A 334 -11.10 -13.68 -16.67
C ASP A 334 -10.65 -12.62 -17.65
N PHE A 335 -10.03 -13.04 -18.75
CA PHE A 335 -9.66 -12.10 -19.80
C PHE A 335 -10.89 -11.34 -20.31
N LEU A 336 -12.03 -12.02 -20.42
CA LEU A 336 -13.28 -11.44 -20.84
C LEU A 336 -13.85 -10.48 -19.77
N ALA A 337 -13.72 -10.81 -18.49
CA ALA A 337 -14.06 -9.93 -17.37
C ALA A 337 -13.19 -8.65 -17.38
N TRP A 338 -11.87 -8.76 -17.58
CA TRP A 338 -10.99 -7.61 -17.79
C TRP A 338 -11.40 -6.76 -19.01
N GLN A 339 -11.73 -7.39 -20.14
CA GLN A 339 -12.21 -6.69 -21.33
C GLN A 339 -13.54 -5.96 -21.11
N ARG A 340 -14.37 -6.41 -20.17
CA ARG A 340 -15.62 -5.75 -19.77
C ARG A 340 -15.41 -4.68 -18.70
N GLY A 341 -14.18 -4.53 -18.20
CA GLY A 341 -13.84 -3.61 -17.13
C GLY A 341 -14.27 -4.11 -15.75
N GLU A 342 -14.38 -5.43 -15.58
CA GLU A 342 -14.77 -6.09 -14.33
C GLU A 342 -13.54 -6.42 -13.45
N SER A 343 -12.33 -6.15 -13.94
CA SER A 343 -11.07 -6.30 -13.19
C SER A 343 -10.83 -5.13 -12.20
N PRO A 344 -9.96 -5.30 -11.18
CA PRO A 344 -9.69 -4.29 -10.16
C PRO A 344 -9.24 -2.91 -10.70
N ALA A 345 -8.51 -2.90 -11.82
CA ALA A 345 -8.14 -1.73 -12.60
C ALA A 345 -8.60 -1.91 -14.07
N PRO A 346 -9.83 -1.48 -14.40
CA PRO A 346 -10.45 -1.72 -15.70
C PRO A 346 -9.55 -1.31 -16.88
N HIS A 347 -9.31 -2.25 -17.80
CA HIS A 347 -8.47 -2.08 -18.99
C HIS A 347 -7.00 -1.71 -18.73
N ALA A 348 -6.54 -1.76 -17.49
CA ALA A 348 -5.15 -1.46 -17.17
C ALA A 348 -4.22 -2.56 -17.70
N ALA A 349 -3.02 -2.15 -18.12
CA ALA A 349 -1.97 -3.08 -18.55
C ALA A 349 -1.49 -3.97 -17.39
N ALA A 350 -1.59 -3.49 -16.14
CA ALA A 350 -1.23 -4.25 -14.94
C ALA A 350 -2.14 -5.48 -14.76
N ASP A 351 -3.45 -5.32 -14.89
CA ASP A 351 -4.42 -6.41 -14.80
C ASP A 351 -4.25 -7.41 -15.95
N LEU A 352 -4.04 -6.92 -17.18
CA LEU A 352 -3.71 -7.80 -18.30
C LEU A 352 -2.43 -8.60 -18.04
N THR A 353 -1.42 -7.97 -17.45
CA THR A 353 -0.16 -8.63 -17.09
C THR A 353 -0.38 -9.69 -16.01
N ALA A 354 -1.21 -9.40 -15.00
CA ALA A 354 -1.57 -10.35 -13.95
C ALA A 354 -2.26 -11.60 -14.52
N TRP A 355 -3.21 -11.40 -15.44
CA TRP A 355 -3.85 -12.49 -16.19
C TRP A 355 -2.82 -13.27 -17.03
N GLN A 356 -1.98 -12.60 -17.82
CA GLN A 356 -0.98 -13.24 -18.67
C GLN A 356 0.02 -14.09 -17.88
N ILE A 357 0.44 -13.63 -16.71
CA ILE A 357 1.40 -14.35 -15.84
C ILE A 357 0.76 -15.62 -15.27
N ARG A 358 -0.55 -15.62 -15.04
CA ARG A 358 -1.25 -16.72 -14.36
C ARG A 358 -2.18 -17.54 -15.25
N TYR A 359 -2.29 -17.24 -16.54
CA TYR A 359 -3.13 -17.99 -17.48
C TYR A 359 -2.84 -19.50 -17.44
N GLY A 360 -3.86 -20.29 -17.10
CA GLY A 360 -3.78 -21.73 -16.88
C GLY A 360 -3.48 -22.16 -15.43
N ALA A 361 -3.42 -21.23 -14.47
CA ALA A 361 -3.33 -21.54 -13.05
C ALA A 361 -4.66 -22.08 -12.51
N THR A 362 -4.61 -23.20 -11.80
CA THR A 362 -5.74 -23.81 -11.07
C THR A 362 -5.23 -24.30 -9.70
N SER A 363 -6.08 -24.32 -8.67
CA SER A 363 -5.75 -24.74 -7.29
C SER A 363 -5.24 -26.19 -7.13
N GLN A 364 -5.13 -26.95 -8.22
CA GLN A 364 -4.71 -28.36 -8.24
C GLN A 364 -3.24 -28.57 -8.64
N ASN A 365 -2.50 -27.53 -9.05
CA ASN A 365 -1.13 -27.68 -9.58
C ASN A 365 -0.02 -27.11 -8.67
N LEU A 366 -0.07 -27.38 -7.36
CA LEU A 366 1.12 -27.40 -6.51
C LEU A 366 1.54 -28.85 -6.22
N ALA A 367 1.90 -29.58 -7.27
CA ALA A 367 2.66 -30.82 -7.13
C ALA A 367 3.71 -30.89 -8.23
N THR A 368 4.97 -31.07 -7.80
CA THR A 368 6.19 -31.29 -8.58
C THR A 368 6.83 -30.06 -9.24
N ALA A 369 7.39 -29.17 -8.42
CA ALA A 369 8.66 -28.55 -8.82
C ALA A 369 9.69 -29.67 -8.93
N ALA A 370 10.06 -30.03 -10.17
CA ALA A 370 11.16 -30.94 -10.43
C ALA A 370 12.41 -30.41 -9.71
N ALA A 371 13.07 -31.29 -8.94
CA ALA A 371 14.36 -31.02 -8.35
C ALA A 371 15.32 -30.51 -9.45
N PRO A 372 16.17 -29.50 -9.20
CA PRO A 372 17.15 -29.08 -10.19
C PRO A 372 18.10 -30.26 -10.42
N GLU A 373 18.12 -30.80 -11.64
CA GLU A 373 19.01 -31.88 -12.02
C GLU A 373 20.45 -31.46 -11.74
N ALA A 374 21.13 -32.22 -10.88
CA ALA A 374 22.56 -32.17 -10.75
C ALA A 374 23.18 -32.57 -12.10
N ALA A 375 23.67 -31.57 -12.84
CA ALA A 375 24.63 -31.65 -13.95
C ALA A 375 24.90 -33.07 -14.50
N ALA A 376 23.95 -33.63 -15.25
CA ALA A 376 24.17 -34.83 -16.07
C ALA A 376 24.79 -34.45 -17.43
N SER A 377 25.83 -33.61 -17.41
CA SER A 377 26.60 -33.21 -18.60
C SER A 377 28.08 -33.59 -18.49
N ILE A 378 28.41 -34.71 -17.86
CA ILE A 378 29.68 -35.42 -18.07
C ILE A 378 29.44 -36.92 -17.94
N LEU A 379 28.92 -37.58 -18.99
CA LEU A 379 29.14 -39.01 -19.25
C LEU A 379 28.54 -39.47 -20.59
N MET A 380 28.96 -38.84 -21.69
CA MET A 380 29.03 -39.53 -22.99
C MET A 380 30.30 -39.10 -23.70
N GLY A 381 31.41 -39.74 -23.31
CA GLY A 381 32.72 -39.45 -23.88
C GLY A 381 33.78 -40.52 -23.62
N ILE A 382 33.45 -41.73 -23.15
CA ILE A 382 34.38 -42.88 -23.16
C ILE A 382 33.56 -44.15 -23.38
N GLY A 383 33.16 -44.38 -24.63
CA GLY A 383 32.41 -45.56 -25.06
C GLY A 383 32.78 -46.01 -26.46
N ALA A 384 34.04 -45.84 -26.87
CA ALA A 384 34.51 -46.30 -28.18
C ALA A 384 36.03 -46.51 -28.25
N THR A 385 36.62 -47.30 -27.34
CA THR A 385 37.89 -48.02 -27.59
C THR A 385 38.19 -48.97 -26.43
N ALA A 386 37.63 -50.18 -26.42
CA ALA A 386 38.18 -51.33 -25.71
C ALA A 386 37.41 -52.62 -26.05
N LEU A 387 37.30 -52.93 -27.33
CA LEU A 387 36.97 -54.28 -27.77
C LEU A 387 37.77 -54.56 -29.01
N LEU A 388 39.04 -54.90 -28.77
CA LEU A 388 39.92 -55.74 -29.56
C LEU A 388 41.32 -55.62 -28.92
N LEU A 389 41.67 -56.58 -28.09
CA LEU A 389 42.87 -57.41 -28.24
C LEU A 389 43.00 -58.35 -27.02
N LEU A 390 42.60 -59.61 -27.28
CA LEU A 390 43.32 -60.84 -26.92
C LEU A 390 43.40 -61.30 -25.45
N ARG A 391 42.56 -62.30 -25.16
CA ARG A 391 42.95 -63.69 -24.83
C ARG A 391 44.27 -63.88 -24.02
N ARG A 392 44.15 -64.38 -22.78
CA ARG A 392 44.49 -65.77 -22.37
C ARG A 392 44.26 -66.01 -20.86
N ARG A 393 43.55 -67.11 -20.55
CA ARG A 393 43.41 -67.80 -19.23
C ARG A 393 44.57 -68.83 -19.07
N PRO A 394 44.67 -69.67 -18.00
CA PRO A 394 44.31 -69.56 -16.56
C PRO A 394 45.39 -70.16 -15.60
N GLY A 395 45.17 -70.16 -14.26
CA GLY A 395 45.96 -70.99 -13.33
C GLY A 395 45.54 -70.99 -11.84
N ARG A 396 45.04 -72.14 -11.37
CA ARG A 396 44.65 -72.62 -10.01
C ARG A 396 45.55 -72.20 -8.82
N ALA A 397 44.95 -72.09 -7.62
CA ALA A 397 45.08 -73.06 -6.52
C ALA A 397 44.27 -72.68 -5.26
N ALA A 398 43.77 -73.70 -4.58
CA ALA A 398 42.98 -73.66 -3.35
C ALA A 398 43.85 -73.90 -2.10
N GLN A 399 43.42 -73.43 -0.93
CA GLN A 399 43.48 -74.22 0.33
C GLN A 399 42.73 -73.56 1.51
N ARG A 400 41.78 -74.35 2.06
CA ARG A 400 41.38 -74.56 3.48
C ARG A 400 42.38 -73.98 4.53
N ARG A 401 42.03 -73.55 5.76
CA ARG A 401 41.26 -74.25 6.82
C ARG A 401 41.23 -73.44 8.16
N VAL A 402 40.22 -73.71 9.03
CA VAL A 402 40.14 -73.64 10.53
C VAL A 402 39.85 -72.30 11.27
N GLY A 403 38.61 -72.19 11.80
CA GLY A 403 38.23 -72.15 13.25
C GLY A 403 38.81 -71.12 14.24
N VAL A 404 38.02 -70.09 14.60
CA VAL A 404 37.35 -69.76 15.92
C VAL A 404 37.90 -70.44 17.22
N PRO A 405 37.84 -69.88 18.48
CA PRO A 405 37.14 -68.68 19.03
C PRO A 405 37.88 -67.76 20.05
N LEU A 406 37.21 -66.62 20.35
CA LEU A 406 37.00 -65.89 21.63
C LEU A 406 38.12 -65.72 22.67
N ALA A 407 38.45 -64.46 22.94
CA ALA A 407 38.18 -63.78 24.23
C ALA A 407 37.96 -62.29 23.96
#